data_AF-A0A2A5M511-F1
#
_entry.id   AF-A0A2A5M511-F1
#
_cell.length_a   1.000
_cell.length_b   1.000
_cell.length_c   1.000
_cell.angle_alpha   90.00
_cell.angle_beta   90.00
_cell.angle_gamma   90.00
#
_symmetry.space_group_name_H-M   'P 1'
#
loop_
_entity.id
_entity.type
_entity.pdbx_description
1 polymer ?
#
loop_
_entity_poly.entity_id
_entity_poly.type
_entity_poly.pdbx_seq_one_letter_code
_entity_poly.pdbx_strand_id
1 'polypeptide(L)'
;NVAMEVYESGLLGDVKFLGANPEAIKKGEDRQVFKECMKKIGMDLPKSMYAYNYDEALKAVDEIGFPLMIRASYTLGGAGSGVVYNMDEFKELANTALALSPIHEILIEESLLGWKEYEMEVIRDRADNCIIVCSIENID
;
A
#
# COMPACT_ATOMS: atom_id res chain seq x y z
N ASN A 1 0.98 -7.68 -12.46
CA ASN A 1 0.07 -8.82 -12.16
C ASN A 1 -0.27 -9.43 -13.50
N VAL A 2 0.13 -10.68 -13.76
CA VAL A 2 0.01 -11.32 -15.09
C VAL A 2 -1.44 -11.33 -15.60
N ALA A 3 -2.42 -11.58 -14.73
CA ALA A 3 -3.83 -11.61 -15.15
C ALA A 3 -4.32 -10.22 -15.60
N MET A 4 -3.90 -9.16 -14.89
CA MET A 4 -4.23 -7.78 -15.26
C MET A 4 -3.54 -7.35 -16.56
N GLU A 5 -2.27 -7.73 -16.77
CA GLU A 5 -1.55 -7.43 -18.02
C GLU A 5 -2.21 -8.08 -19.25
N VAL A 6 -2.67 -9.33 -19.11
CA VAL A 6 -3.42 -10.04 -20.17
C VAL A 6 -4.79 -9.40 -20.40
N TYR A 7 -5.47 -8.96 -19.33
CA TYR A 7 -6.74 -8.23 -19.43
C TYR A 7 -6.58 -6.88 -20.16
N GLU A 8 -5.57 -6.10 -19.80
CA GLU A 8 -5.31 -4.76 -20.35
C GLU A 8 -4.83 -4.81 -21.80
N SER A 9 -4.08 -5.85 -22.20
CA SER A 9 -3.66 -6.06 -23.58
C SER A 9 -4.80 -6.53 -24.51
N GLY A 10 -5.98 -6.86 -23.97
CA GLY A 10 -7.11 -7.38 -24.73
C GLY A 10 -6.94 -8.83 -25.20
N LEU A 11 -5.86 -9.50 -24.81
CA LEU A 11 -5.56 -10.89 -25.21
C LEU A 11 -6.50 -11.92 -24.56
N LEU A 12 -7.28 -11.51 -23.56
CA LEU A 12 -8.19 -12.37 -22.83
C LEU A 12 -9.38 -12.88 -23.68
N GLY A 13 -9.80 -12.12 -24.71
CA GLY A 13 -10.93 -12.47 -25.57
C GLY A 13 -12.23 -12.75 -24.78
N ASP A 14 -12.83 -13.92 -25.00
CA ASP A 14 -14.08 -14.37 -24.35
C ASP A 14 -13.87 -15.06 -22.99
N VAL A 15 -12.62 -15.19 -22.52
CA VAL A 15 -12.32 -15.83 -21.23
C VAL A 15 -12.82 -14.93 -20.09
N LYS A 16 -13.44 -15.54 -19.07
CA LYS A 16 -14.02 -14.82 -17.93
C LYS A 16 -13.14 -14.93 -16.70
N PHE A 17 -12.99 -13.82 -15.98
CA PHE A 17 -12.47 -13.82 -14.61
C PHE A 17 -13.46 -14.52 -13.67
N LEU A 18 -12.95 -15.38 -12.79
CA LEU A 18 -13.70 -16.04 -11.72
C LEU A 18 -13.12 -15.62 -10.37
N GLY A 19 -13.97 -15.52 -9.35
CA GLY A 19 -13.56 -15.01 -8.03
C GLY A 19 -13.49 -13.48 -8.03
N ALA A 20 -12.29 -12.92 -8.16
CA ALA A 20 -12.07 -11.48 -8.21
C ALA A 20 -12.13 -10.97 -9.66
N ASN A 21 -12.96 -9.95 -9.91
CA ASN A 21 -13.00 -9.29 -11.21
C ASN A 21 -11.85 -8.26 -11.34
N PRO A 22 -11.47 -7.83 -12.56
CA PRO A 22 -10.36 -6.90 -12.77
C PRO A 22 -10.48 -5.59 -12.01
N GLU A 23 -11.68 -5.05 -11.84
CA GLU A 23 -11.92 -3.82 -11.07
C GLU A 23 -11.63 -4.03 -9.57
N ALA A 24 -12.02 -5.17 -9.00
CA ALA A 24 -11.75 -5.53 -7.61
C ALA A 24 -10.26 -5.77 -7.38
N ILE A 25 -9.57 -6.46 -8.31
CA ILE A 25 -8.12 -6.65 -8.25
C ILE A 25 -7.42 -5.29 -8.25
N LYS A 26 -7.78 -4.39 -9.18
CA LYS A 26 -7.22 -3.04 -9.22
C LYS A 26 -7.45 -2.27 -7.92
N LYS A 27 -8.64 -2.33 -7.33
CA LYS A 27 -8.93 -1.69 -6.04
C LYS A 27 -8.09 -2.24 -4.87
N GLY A 28 -7.71 -3.51 -4.93
CA GLY A 28 -6.87 -4.15 -3.90
C GLY A 28 -5.36 -3.91 -4.09
N GLU A 29 -4.89 -3.80 -5.33
CA GLU A 29 -3.45 -3.65 -5.63
C GLU A 29 -2.99 -2.19 -5.77
N ASP A 30 -3.83 -1.31 -6.33
CA ASP A 30 -3.49 0.11 -6.49
C ASP A 30 -3.69 0.86 -5.17
N ARG A 31 -2.59 1.35 -4.61
CA ARG A 31 -2.61 1.99 -3.29
C ARG A 31 -3.39 3.31 -3.25
N GLN A 32 -3.46 4.06 -4.35
CA GLN A 32 -4.25 5.29 -4.40
C GLN A 32 -5.74 4.94 -4.42
N VAL A 33 -6.14 4.01 -5.28
CA VAL A 33 -7.52 3.54 -5.36
C VAL A 33 -7.97 2.88 -4.05
N PHE A 34 -7.09 2.11 -3.41
CA PHE A 34 -7.35 1.51 -2.10
C PHE A 34 -7.61 2.59 -1.03
N LYS A 35 -6.72 3.61 -0.95
CA LYS A 35 -6.85 4.74 -0.02
C LYS A 35 -8.18 5.48 -0.21
N GLU A 36 -8.58 5.72 -1.46
CA GLU A 36 -9.88 6.32 -1.78
C GLU A 36 -11.05 5.44 -1.36
N CYS A 37 -10.97 4.12 -1.59
CA CYS A 37 -12.00 3.17 -1.18
C CYS A 37 -12.17 3.15 0.34
N MET A 38 -11.07 3.11 1.11
CA MET A 38 -11.10 3.16 2.57
C MET A 38 -11.70 4.46 3.09
N LYS A 39 -11.31 5.61 2.54
CA LYS A 39 -11.91 6.91 2.88
C LYS A 39 -13.41 6.96 2.57
N LYS A 40 -13.82 6.42 1.42
CA LYS A 40 -15.23 6.39 0.99
C LYS A 40 -16.13 5.64 1.97
N ILE A 41 -15.61 4.59 2.63
CA ILE A 41 -16.36 3.83 3.64
C ILE A 41 -16.16 4.35 5.08
N GLY A 42 -15.44 5.47 5.25
CA GLY A 42 -15.23 6.11 6.54
C GLY A 42 -14.15 5.46 7.41
N MET A 43 -13.25 4.67 6.83
CA MET A 43 -12.11 4.13 7.56
C MET A 43 -11.06 5.23 7.79
N ASP A 44 -10.49 5.21 9.00
CA ASP A 44 -9.34 6.03 9.34
C ASP A 44 -8.08 5.45 8.69
N LEU A 45 -7.18 6.32 8.25
CA LEU A 45 -5.96 5.95 7.56
C LEU A 45 -4.82 6.82 8.06
N PRO A 46 -3.60 6.28 8.16
CA PRO A 46 -2.43 7.07 8.47
C PRO A 46 -2.30 8.25 7.53
N LYS A 47 -1.95 9.42 8.09
CA LYS A 47 -1.51 10.55 7.28
C LYS A 47 -0.38 10.10 6.38
N SER A 48 -0.55 10.31 5.08
CA SER A 48 0.39 9.79 4.10
C SER A 48 0.43 10.59 2.81
N MET A 49 1.61 10.67 2.22
CA MET A 49 1.91 11.37 0.97
C MET A 49 2.77 10.49 0.05
N TYR A 50 2.45 10.50 -1.24
CA TYR A 50 3.33 9.94 -2.27
C TYR A 50 4.40 10.94 -2.67
N ALA A 51 5.57 10.43 -3.02
CA ALA A 51 6.65 11.23 -3.58
C ALA A 51 7.35 10.46 -4.72
N TYR A 52 7.67 11.18 -5.79
CA TYR A 52 8.34 10.66 -6.99
C TYR A 52 9.79 11.13 -7.12
N ASN A 53 10.22 12.00 -6.22
CA ASN A 53 11.56 12.53 -6.13
C ASN A 53 11.81 13.02 -4.69
N TYR A 54 13.07 13.33 -4.39
CA TYR A 54 13.48 13.74 -3.07
C TYR A 54 12.84 15.07 -2.60
N ASP A 55 12.63 16.02 -3.52
CA ASP A 55 12.04 17.32 -3.17
C ASP A 55 10.55 17.20 -2.82
N GLU A 56 9.82 16.30 -3.48
CA GLU A 56 8.46 15.93 -3.08
C GLU A 56 8.44 15.20 -1.73
N ALA A 57 9.41 14.31 -1.51
CA ALA A 57 9.53 13.57 -0.27
C ALA A 57 9.72 14.51 0.94
N LEU A 58 10.53 15.57 0.78
CA LEU A 58 10.74 16.57 1.82
C LEU A 58 9.45 17.26 2.29
N LYS A 59 8.49 17.49 1.38
CA LYS A 59 7.19 18.09 1.76
C LYS A 59 6.42 17.23 2.76
N ALA A 60 6.58 15.91 2.68
CA ALA A 60 5.95 14.99 3.62
C ALA A 60 6.54 15.12 5.03
N VAL A 61 7.82 15.50 5.16
CA VAL A 61 8.45 15.72 6.47
C VAL A 61 7.80 16.91 7.19
N ASP A 62 7.57 18.01 6.47
CA ASP A 62 6.95 19.21 7.03
C ASP A 62 5.47 19.00 7.39
N GLU A 63 4.74 18.21 6.59
CA GLU A 63 3.30 17.98 6.77
C GLU A 63 2.99 16.92 7.85
N ILE A 64 3.82 15.88 7.97
CA ILE A 64 3.55 14.71 8.82
C ILE A 64 4.40 14.73 10.10
N GLY A 65 5.70 15.04 10.01
CA GLY A 65 6.64 15.05 11.12
C GLY A 65 7.18 13.67 11.55
N PHE A 66 8.32 13.65 12.24
CA PHE A 66 8.98 12.41 12.68
C PHE A 66 8.36 11.81 13.97
N PRO A 67 8.42 10.49 14.16
CA PRO A 67 8.97 9.49 13.23
C PRO A 67 8.03 9.20 12.05
N LEU A 68 8.62 8.90 10.89
CA LEU A 68 7.92 8.60 9.64
C LEU A 68 8.20 7.16 9.19
N MET A 69 7.25 6.57 8.48
CA MET A 69 7.41 5.31 7.77
C MET A 69 7.58 5.58 6.27
N ILE A 70 8.69 5.14 5.68
CA ILE A 70 8.89 5.16 4.22
C ILE A 70 8.63 3.77 3.66
N ARG A 71 7.75 3.66 2.65
CA ARG A 71 7.46 2.43 1.93
C ARG A 71 7.75 2.57 0.44
N ALA A 72 8.73 1.84 -0.07
CA ALA A 72 8.96 1.77 -1.51
C ALA A 72 7.78 1.09 -2.23
N SER A 73 7.36 1.64 -3.37
CA SER A 73 6.31 1.05 -4.19
C SER A 73 6.85 -0.11 -5.03
N TYR A 74 5.99 -1.12 -5.27
CA TYR A 74 6.31 -2.32 -6.06
C TYR A 74 7.53 -3.12 -5.58
N THR A 75 7.86 -3.05 -4.28
CA THR A 75 8.83 -3.93 -3.64
C THR A 75 8.12 -5.00 -2.79
N LEU A 76 8.76 -6.15 -2.60
CA LEU A 76 8.26 -7.26 -1.78
C LEU A 76 9.02 -7.33 -0.45
N GLY A 77 8.36 -7.80 0.62
CA GLY A 77 8.99 -8.05 1.91
C GLY A 77 9.55 -6.81 2.62
N GLY A 78 9.05 -5.61 2.29
CA GLY A 78 9.51 -4.36 2.90
C GLY A 78 10.88 -3.88 2.40
N ALA A 79 11.41 -4.43 1.30
CA ALA A 79 12.68 -3.97 0.75
C ALA A 79 12.64 -2.46 0.44
N GLY A 80 13.63 -1.72 0.93
CA GLY A 80 13.70 -0.25 0.82
C GLY A 80 12.71 0.51 1.69
N SER A 81 12.05 -0.17 2.64
CA SER A 81 11.11 0.45 3.57
C SER A 81 11.69 0.49 4.98
N GLY A 82 11.34 1.51 5.76
CA GLY A 82 11.83 1.65 7.12
C GLY A 82 11.25 2.86 7.86
N VAL A 83 11.30 2.79 9.19
CA VAL A 83 10.98 3.93 10.06
C VAL A 83 12.20 4.83 10.16
N VAL A 84 11.99 6.14 10.04
CA VAL A 84 13.04 7.16 10.17
C VAL A 84 12.66 8.15 11.26
N TYR A 85 13.65 8.50 12.08
CA TYR A 85 13.47 9.31 13.29
C TYR A 85 14.00 10.74 13.15
N ASN A 86 14.78 11.00 12.10
CA ASN A 86 15.41 12.29 11.85
C ASN A 86 15.68 12.50 10.35
N MET A 87 16.11 13.72 10.02
CA MET A 87 16.34 14.14 8.64
C MET A 87 17.51 13.40 7.96
N ASP A 88 18.53 12.99 8.70
CA ASP A 88 19.69 12.29 8.12
C ASP A 88 19.29 10.87 7.70
N GLU A 89 18.59 10.15 8.57
CA GLU A 89 17.99 8.85 8.25
C GLU A 89 16.96 8.96 7.11
N PHE A 90 16.11 9.98 7.15
CA PHE A 90 15.15 10.24 6.07
C PHE A 90 15.84 10.41 4.73
N LYS A 91 16.93 11.20 4.69
CA LYS A 91 17.68 11.44 3.46
C LYS A 91 18.27 10.16 2.90
N GLU A 92 18.90 9.34 3.73
CA GLU A 92 19.51 8.08 3.28
C GLU A 92 18.45 7.10 2.79
N LEU A 93 17.39 6.91 3.58
CA LEU A 93 16.36 5.92 3.26
C LEU A 93 15.49 6.36 2.07
N ALA A 94 15.07 7.62 1.98
CA ALA A 94 14.24 8.11 0.87
C ALA A 94 14.94 7.95 -0.48
N ASN A 95 16.24 8.27 -0.56
CA ASN A 95 17.01 8.08 -1.79
C ASN A 95 17.15 6.61 -2.16
N THR A 96 17.44 5.75 -1.18
CA THR A 96 17.51 4.30 -1.38
C THR A 96 16.17 3.72 -1.84
N ALA A 97 15.08 4.11 -1.18
CA ALA A 97 13.73 3.66 -1.45
C ALA A 97 13.26 4.08 -2.86
N LEU A 98 13.51 5.33 -3.26
CA LEU A 98 13.22 5.82 -4.61
C LEU A 98 14.00 5.05 -5.68
N ALA A 99 15.26 4.74 -5.44
CA ALA A 99 16.08 3.97 -6.37
C ALA A 99 15.67 2.49 -6.47
N LEU A 100 15.16 1.91 -5.38
CA LEU A 100 14.70 0.52 -5.35
C LEU A 100 13.31 0.35 -5.96
N SER A 101 12.46 1.37 -5.91
CA SER A 101 11.13 1.33 -6.55
C SER A 101 11.28 1.28 -8.08
N PRO A 102 10.72 0.26 -8.77
CA PRO A 102 10.72 0.18 -10.23
C PRO A 102 10.12 1.39 -10.94
N ILE A 103 9.24 2.13 -10.26
CA ILE A 103 8.54 3.31 -10.79
C ILE A 103 8.99 4.63 -10.13
N HIS A 104 10.09 4.62 -9.37
CA HIS A 104 10.58 5.79 -8.61
C HIS A 104 9.50 6.44 -7.71
N GLU A 105 8.73 5.63 -6.99
CA GLU A 105 7.65 6.09 -6.12
C GLU A 105 7.85 5.53 -4.71
N ILE A 106 7.70 6.40 -3.73
CA ILE A 106 7.65 6.03 -2.31
C ILE A 106 6.39 6.61 -1.67
N LEU A 107 5.88 5.90 -0.67
CA LEU A 107 4.81 6.36 0.20
C LEU A 107 5.40 6.69 1.57
N ILE A 108 5.21 7.92 2.02
CA ILE A 108 5.69 8.42 3.32
C ILE A 108 4.48 8.60 4.22
N GLU A 109 4.52 8.01 5.41
CA GLU A 109 3.37 7.96 6.32
C GLU A 109 3.78 8.27 7.75
N GLU A 110 2.82 8.71 8.57
CA GLU A 110 3.04 8.80 10.01
C GLU A 110 3.35 7.40 10.58
N SER A 111 4.27 7.36 11.53
CA SER A 111 4.62 6.11 12.17
C SER A 111 3.49 5.62 13.08
N LEU A 112 3.07 4.38 12.89
CA LEU A 112 2.21 3.64 13.82
C LEU A 112 3.01 2.69 14.70
N LEU A 113 4.31 2.93 14.89
CA LEU A 113 5.18 2.06 15.69
C LEU A 113 4.61 1.87 17.10
N GLY A 114 4.56 0.60 17.54
CA GLY A 114 4.03 0.22 18.84
C GLY A 114 2.51 0.07 18.90
N TRP A 115 1.80 0.29 17.79
CA TRP A 115 0.40 -0.11 17.69
C TRP A 115 0.31 -1.62 17.56
N LYS A 116 -0.78 -2.19 18.07
CA LYS A 116 -1.10 -3.60 17.83
C LYS A 116 -1.46 -3.80 16.36
N GLU A 117 -0.90 -4.83 15.75
CA GLU A 117 -1.20 -5.21 14.37
C GLU A 117 -2.11 -6.45 14.33
N TYR A 118 -3.11 -6.38 13.47
CA TYR A 118 -4.15 -7.40 13.33
C TYR A 118 -4.38 -7.73 11.86
N GLU A 119 -4.58 -9.01 11.57
CA GLU A 119 -4.96 -9.50 10.25
C GLU A 119 -6.26 -10.31 10.35
N MET A 120 -7.08 -10.29 9.30
CA MET A 120 -8.33 -11.04 9.24
C MET A 120 -8.50 -11.74 7.90
N GLU A 121 -8.76 -13.05 7.95
CA GLU A 121 -9.07 -13.85 6.78
C GLU A 121 -10.58 -13.85 6.54
N VAL A 122 -11.02 -13.34 5.39
CA VAL A 122 -12.44 -13.09 5.08
C VAL A 122 -12.88 -13.90 3.86
N ILE A 123 -14.07 -14.52 3.95
CA ILE A 123 -14.73 -15.17 2.81
C ILE A 123 -16.09 -14.49 2.58
N ARG A 124 -16.37 -14.14 1.31
CA ARG A 124 -17.66 -13.60 0.87
C ARG A 124 -18.19 -14.36 -0.34
N ASP A 125 -19.49 -14.65 -0.36
CA ASP A 125 -20.15 -15.32 -1.48
C ASP A 125 -21.03 -14.38 -2.33
N ARG A 126 -21.62 -14.91 -3.41
CA ARG A 126 -22.49 -14.15 -4.33
C ARG A 126 -23.87 -13.79 -3.76
N ALA A 127 -24.27 -14.41 -2.66
CA ALA A 127 -25.52 -14.11 -1.94
C ALA A 127 -25.28 -13.05 -0.86
N ASP A 128 -24.09 -12.44 -0.85
CA ASP A 128 -23.65 -11.43 0.11
C ASP A 128 -23.47 -11.95 1.53
N ASN A 129 -23.36 -13.27 1.70
CA ASN A 129 -22.92 -13.83 2.98
C ASN A 129 -21.43 -13.54 3.15
N CYS A 130 -21.03 -13.12 4.34
CA CYS A 130 -19.65 -12.79 4.67
C CYS A 130 -19.28 -13.38 6.04
N ILE A 131 -18.12 -14.04 6.12
CA ILE A 131 -17.59 -14.63 7.35
C ILE A 131 -16.14 -14.23 7.58
N ILE A 132 -15.76 -14.10 8.85
CA ILE A 132 -14.36 -14.07 9.30
C ILE A 132 -13.97 -15.51 9.64
N VAL A 133 -12.97 -16.03 8.93
CA VAL A 133 -12.46 -17.39 9.12
C VAL A 133 -11.44 -17.43 10.25
N CYS A 134 -10.56 -16.43 10.28
CA CYS A 134 -9.47 -16.34 11.24
C CYS A 134 -9.18 -14.86 11.55
N SER A 135 -8.81 -14.59 12.80
CA SER A 135 -8.19 -13.34 13.23
C SER A 135 -6.81 -13.65 13.79
N ILE A 136 -5.82 -12.89 13.36
CA ILE A 136 -4.42 -13.05 13.75
C ILE A 136 -3.99 -11.76 14.45
N GLU A 137 -3.29 -11.88 15.56
CA GLU A 137 -2.66 -10.77 16.30
C GLU A 137 -1.14 -10.99 16.28
N ASN A 138 -0.41 -9.99 15.82
CA ASN A 138 1.05 -9.98 15.89
C ASN A 138 1.50 -9.69 17.33
N ILE A 139 2.53 -10.40 17.80
CA ILE A 139 3.03 -10.34 19.20
C ILE A 139 4.24 -9.41 19.32
N ASP A 140 4.95 -9.22 18.21
CA ASP A 140 6.18 -8.44 18.04
C ASP A 140 6.08 -6.95 18.41
#